data_AF-A0A9X6KK70-F1
#
_entry.id   AF-A0A9X6KK70-F1
#
_cell.length_a   1.000
_cell.length_b   1.000
_cell.length_c   1.000
_cell.angle_alpha   90.00
_cell.angle_beta   90.00
_cell.angle_gamma   90.00
#
_symmetry.space_group_name_H-M   'P 1'
#
loop_
_entity.id
_entity.type
_entity.pdbx_description
1 polymer ?
#
loop_
_entity_poly.entity_id
_entity_poly.type
_entity_poly.pdbx_seq_one_letter_code
_entity_poly.pdbx_strand_id
1 'polypeptide(L)'
;NDAVIDFLLCASDIGYTKMTNVYFKENPYAKTREIIELAQADKKEASKRLQTYMEKEWFKGHYDYEWKNAHKEPGYVGYWSFETAAIVKILGLDDTSLKDNNHYPYDLAHYKNEMKFKHIDLSEYHYEDETEEIEDIVEGIEHNPALENIIPPKWHSLVNELIHDYENMDDSSFYEKYKKTIGIGQVWFLPQEYEEENEQKNLLGSLIVFALTVRDYILQLDYKEDLEDYIDNLKNFWNVSETKLVQFILENDQNYYAWVPKEASIPNMYEVKIESVDVEEVL
;
A
#
# COMPACT_ATOMS: atom_id res chain seq x y z
N ASN A 1 4.08 2.22 -16.89
CA ASN A 1 4.67 3.44 -16.30
C ASN A 1 5.11 3.06 -14.91
N ASP A 2 6.36 3.35 -14.56
CA ASP A 2 6.92 3.12 -13.23
C ASP A 2 7.90 4.25 -12.93
N ALA A 3 7.73 4.93 -11.81
CA ALA A 3 8.48 6.15 -11.51
C ALA A 3 9.99 5.91 -11.39
N VAL A 4 10.42 4.76 -10.84
CA VAL A 4 11.85 4.43 -10.74
C VAL A 4 12.42 4.18 -12.13
N ILE A 5 11.74 3.38 -12.94
CA ILE A 5 12.19 3.08 -14.31
C ILE A 5 12.23 4.35 -15.16
N ASP A 6 11.19 5.18 -15.09
CA ASP A 6 11.12 6.45 -15.82
C ASP A 6 12.29 7.37 -15.45
N PHE A 7 12.62 7.49 -14.15
CA PHE A 7 13.77 8.26 -13.69
C PHE A 7 15.09 7.76 -14.28
N LEU A 8 15.32 6.44 -14.24
CA LEU A 8 16.55 5.82 -14.78
C LEU A 8 16.68 6.03 -16.30
N LEU A 9 15.57 5.91 -17.04
CA LEU A 9 15.55 6.12 -18.49
C LEU A 9 15.77 7.59 -18.86
N CYS A 10 15.13 8.52 -18.13
CA CYS A 10 15.34 9.96 -18.31
C CYS A 10 16.81 10.35 -18.06
N ALA A 11 17.43 9.81 -17.00
CA ALA A 11 18.81 10.12 -16.64
C ALA A 11 19.84 9.59 -17.66
N SER A 12 19.47 8.54 -18.39
CA SER A 12 20.32 7.87 -19.39
C SER A 12 20.44 8.65 -20.71
N ASP A 13 19.70 9.74 -20.88
CA ASP A 13 19.73 10.64 -22.07
C ASP A 13 19.48 9.92 -23.41
N ILE A 14 18.63 8.89 -23.40
CA ILE A 14 18.26 8.11 -24.60
C ILE A 14 17.07 8.69 -25.37
N GLY A 15 16.64 9.92 -25.05
CA GLY A 15 15.46 10.57 -25.61
C GLY A 15 14.13 10.23 -24.92
N TYR A 16 14.15 9.52 -23.79
CA TYR A 16 12.98 9.31 -22.94
C TYR A 16 12.75 10.54 -22.06
N THR A 17 11.50 11.04 -22.01
CA THR A 17 11.16 12.31 -21.33
C THR A 17 9.88 12.23 -20.51
N LYS A 18 9.34 11.02 -20.29
CA LYS A 18 8.14 10.84 -19.49
C LYS A 18 8.54 10.54 -18.06
N MET A 19 7.83 11.13 -17.10
CA MET A 19 7.92 10.80 -15.69
C MET A 19 6.51 10.58 -15.14
N THR A 20 6.31 9.47 -14.46
CA THR A 20 5.11 9.20 -13.67
C THR A 20 5.39 9.27 -12.16
N ASN A 21 4.34 9.31 -11.34
CA ASN A 21 4.39 9.03 -9.91
C ASN A 21 3.78 7.65 -9.56
N VAL A 22 3.45 6.86 -10.57
CA VAL A 22 2.91 5.51 -10.39
C VAL A 22 4.05 4.52 -10.21
N TYR A 23 3.88 3.56 -9.32
CA TYR A 23 4.82 2.47 -9.08
C TYR A 23 4.16 1.15 -9.42
N PHE A 24 4.88 0.26 -10.11
CA PHE A 24 4.38 -1.11 -10.31
C PHE A 24 4.28 -1.87 -8.98
N LYS A 25 5.24 -1.63 -8.08
CA LYS A 25 5.22 -2.08 -6.68
C LYS A 25 5.54 -0.87 -5.80
N GLU A 26 4.59 -0.45 -4.96
CA GLU A 26 4.71 0.79 -4.20
C GLU A 26 5.76 0.67 -3.09
N ASN A 27 5.65 -0.30 -2.19
CA ASN A 27 6.70 -0.60 -1.21
C ASN A 27 7.71 -1.57 -1.84
N PRO A 28 9.04 -1.35 -1.79
CA PRO A 28 9.71 -0.21 -1.20
C PRO A 28 9.97 0.94 -2.20
N TYR A 29 9.66 0.78 -3.49
CA TYR A 29 10.18 1.67 -4.53
C TYR A 29 9.67 3.11 -4.46
N ALA A 30 8.49 3.38 -3.91
CA ALA A 30 7.97 4.73 -3.66
C ALA A 30 8.88 5.54 -2.74
N LYS A 31 9.56 4.89 -1.79
CA LYS A 31 10.50 5.52 -0.86
C LYS A 31 11.75 6.10 -1.56
N THR A 32 12.05 5.65 -2.79
CA THR A 32 13.16 6.22 -3.58
C THR A 32 12.90 7.67 -4.01
N ARG A 33 11.63 8.08 -4.10
CA ARG A 33 11.25 9.45 -4.43
C ARG A 33 11.82 10.44 -3.43
N GLU A 34 11.66 10.17 -2.14
CA GLU A 34 12.20 11.00 -1.06
C GLU A 34 13.72 11.15 -1.18
N ILE A 35 14.43 10.07 -1.53
CA ILE A 35 15.89 10.11 -1.75
C ILE A 35 16.23 11.05 -2.92
N ILE A 36 15.50 10.94 -4.04
CA ILE A 36 15.74 11.75 -5.24
C ILE A 36 15.40 13.23 -5.00
N GLU A 37 14.32 13.52 -4.28
CA GLU A 37 13.91 14.87 -3.88
C GLU A 37 14.94 15.49 -2.93
N LEU A 38 15.35 14.77 -1.88
CA LEU A 38 16.39 15.22 -0.97
C LEU A 38 17.71 15.48 -1.70
N ALA A 39 18.07 14.67 -2.70
CA ALA A 39 19.33 14.84 -3.43
C ALA A 39 19.42 16.16 -4.22
N GLN A 40 18.28 16.77 -4.56
CA GLN A 40 18.22 18.08 -5.22
C GLN A 40 18.51 19.23 -4.24
N ALA A 41 18.26 19.04 -2.94
CA ALA A 41 18.45 20.06 -1.90
C ALA A 41 19.69 19.81 -1.03
N ASP A 42 19.87 18.59 -0.52
CA ASP A 42 20.95 18.16 0.36
C ASP A 42 21.34 16.69 0.10
N LYS A 43 22.43 16.51 -0.64
CA LYS A 43 22.97 15.17 -0.94
C LYS A 43 23.40 14.40 0.30
N LYS A 44 23.82 15.08 1.38
CA LYS A 44 24.23 14.40 2.61
C LYS A 44 23.03 13.80 3.32
N GLU A 45 21.90 14.51 3.32
CA GLU A 45 20.67 13.99 3.89
C GLU A 45 20.08 12.87 3.01
N ALA A 46 20.12 13.03 1.69
CA ALA A 46 19.77 11.97 0.75
C ALA A 46 20.59 10.69 0.97
N SER A 47 21.91 10.80 1.19
CA SER A 47 22.78 9.66 1.54
C SER A 47 22.37 8.95 2.84
N LYS A 48 21.95 9.68 3.87
CA LYS A 48 21.45 9.03 5.11
C LYS A 48 20.10 8.34 4.89
N ARG A 49 19.21 8.98 4.12
CA ARG A 49 17.91 8.41 3.78
C ARG A 49 18.06 7.13 2.96
N LEU A 50 18.98 7.14 1.99
CA LEU A 50 19.42 5.99 1.20
C LEU A 50 19.99 4.87 2.08
N GLN A 51 20.82 5.20 3.07
CA GLN A 51 21.33 4.20 4.00
C GLN A 51 20.18 3.50 4.75
N THR A 52 19.25 4.28 5.29
CA THR A 52 18.06 3.76 5.97
C THR A 52 17.24 2.86 5.05
N TYR A 53 17.05 3.30 3.80
CA TYR A 53 16.37 2.53 2.77
C TYR A 53 16.99 1.15 2.57
N MET A 54 18.31 1.09 2.31
CA MET A 54 18.99 -0.18 2.03
C MET A 54 19.15 -1.10 3.24
N GLU A 55 19.28 -0.55 4.45
CA GLU A 55 19.49 -1.34 5.66
C GLU A 55 18.20 -1.88 6.26
N LYS A 56 17.08 -1.16 6.11
CA LYS A 56 15.84 -1.46 6.84
C LYS A 56 14.63 -1.71 5.96
N GLU A 57 14.57 -1.09 4.79
CA GLU A 57 13.31 -0.99 4.02
C GLU A 57 13.34 -1.79 2.73
N TRP A 58 14.47 -1.80 2.01
CA TRP A 58 14.55 -2.39 0.69
C TRP A 58 14.27 -3.89 0.75
N PHE A 59 14.99 -4.65 1.57
CA PHE A 59 14.81 -6.11 1.61
C PHE A 59 13.48 -6.51 2.26
N LYS A 60 13.11 -5.85 3.38
CA LYS A 60 11.85 -6.09 4.07
C LYS A 60 10.64 -5.79 3.18
N GLY A 61 10.71 -4.74 2.37
CA GLY A 61 9.65 -4.37 1.44
C GLY A 61 9.39 -5.38 0.32
N HIS A 62 10.13 -6.49 0.26
CA HIS A 62 9.87 -7.61 -0.66
C HIS A 62 9.45 -8.90 0.06
N TYR A 63 9.15 -8.85 1.36
CA TYR A 63 8.70 -10.04 2.10
C TYR A 63 7.35 -10.58 1.59
N ASP A 64 6.54 -9.71 0.98
CA ASP A 64 5.34 -10.06 0.20
C ASP A 64 5.60 -10.97 -1.02
N TYR A 65 6.87 -11.12 -1.43
CA TYR A 65 7.29 -12.05 -2.49
C TYR A 65 8.12 -13.23 -1.96
N GLU A 66 7.95 -13.61 -0.69
CA GLU A 66 8.66 -14.73 -0.05
C GLU A 66 10.19 -14.52 0.08
N TRP A 67 10.69 -13.30 -0.14
CA TRP A 67 12.15 -13.04 -0.11
C TRP A 67 12.77 -13.32 1.27
N LYS A 68 11.99 -13.17 2.34
CA LYS A 68 12.39 -13.41 3.74
C LYS A 68 13.16 -14.73 3.90
N ASN A 69 12.69 -15.79 3.23
CA ASN A 69 13.25 -17.14 3.36
C ASN A 69 13.97 -17.65 2.10
N ALA A 70 14.03 -16.88 1.01
CA ALA A 70 14.60 -17.31 -0.26
C ALA A 70 16.06 -17.79 -0.17
N HIS A 71 16.83 -17.30 0.80
CA HIS A 71 18.20 -17.75 1.06
C HIS A 71 18.32 -19.22 1.48
N LYS A 72 17.20 -19.87 1.84
CA LYS A 72 17.14 -21.30 2.18
C LYS A 72 16.94 -22.18 0.94
N GLU A 73 16.53 -21.60 -0.18
CA GLU A 73 16.22 -22.36 -1.39
C GLU A 73 17.48 -22.69 -2.21
N PRO A 74 17.59 -23.90 -2.78
CA PRO A 74 18.68 -24.26 -3.67
C PRO A 74 18.75 -23.33 -4.89
N GLY A 75 19.95 -22.81 -5.17
CA GLY A 75 20.16 -21.91 -6.31
C GLY A 75 20.01 -20.42 -5.98
N TYR A 76 19.84 -20.05 -4.71
CA TYR A 76 19.90 -18.66 -4.27
C TYR A 76 21.27 -18.02 -4.61
N VAL A 77 21.22 -16.91 -5.35
CA VAL A 77 22.41 -16.15 -5.81
C VAL A 77 22.45 -14.73 -5.23
N GLY A 78 21.63 -14.46 -4.21
CA GLY A 78 21.45 -13.12 -3.66
C GLY A 78 20.37 -12.33 -4.41
N TYR A 79 19.74 -11.41 -3.69
CA TYR A 79 18.98 -10.32 -4.27
C TYR A 79 19.81 -9.05 -4.25
N TRP A 80 19.70 -8.28 -5.34
CA TRP A 80 20.56 -7.13 -5.60
C TRP A 80 19.72 -5.93 -6.02
N SER A 81 19.92 -4.81 -5.32
CA SER A 81 19.26 -3.54 -5.62
C SER A 81 20.04 -2.77 -6.70
N PHE A 82 19.86 -3.17 -7.95
CA PHE A 82 20.54 -2.51 -9.07
C PHE A 82 20.01 -1.10 -9.34
N GLU A 83 18.72 -0.90 -9.12
CA GLU A 83 18.05 0.39 -9.19
C GLU A 83 18.64 1.39 -8.19
N THR A 84 18.90 0.97 -6.95
CA THR A 84 19.50 1.87 -5.95
C THR A 84 20.93 2.23 -6.31
N ALA A 85 21.74 1.27 -6.76
CA ALA A 85 23.10 1.54 -7.24
C ALA A 85 23.11 2.51 -8.44
N ALA A 86 22.13 2.39 -9.34
CA ALA A 86 21.98 3.32 -10.46
C ALA A 86 21.58 4.72 -9.97
N ILE A 87 20.62 4.83 -9.03
CA ILE A 87 20.20 6.10 -8.42
C ILE A 87 21.38 6.81 -7.75
N VAL A 88 22.15 6.11 -6.92
CA VAL A 88 23.36 6.64 -6.27
C VAL A 88 24.32 7.23 -7.28
N LYS A 89 24.57 6.50 -8.36
CA LYS A 89 25.51 6.90 -9.40
C LYS A 89 25.04 8.09 -10.20
N ILE A 90 23.75 8.13 -10.57
CA ILE A 90 23.12 9.23 -11.30
C ILE A 90 23.16 10.51 -10.46
N LEU A 91 22.82 10.41 -9.18
CA LEU A 91 22.72 11.55 -8.27
C LEU A 91 24.08 11.95 -7.66
N GLY A 92 25.09 11.08 -7.72
CA GLY A 92 26.39 11.27 -7.10
C GLY A 92 26.27 11.38 -5.57
N LEU A 93 25.58 10.44 -4.95
CA LEU A 93 25.42 10.32 -3.50
C LEU A 93 26.64 9.62 -2.87
N ASP A 94 26.93 9.91 -1.60
CA ASP A 94 27.88 9.13 -0.81
C ASP A 94 27.20 7.86 -0.31
N ASP A 95 27.71 6.71 -0.73
CA ASP A 95 27.22 5.36 -0.42
C ASP A 95 28.29 4.53 0.30
N THR A 96 29.34 5.16 0.82
CA THR A 96 30.46 4.47 1.50
C THR A 96 29.98 3.58 2.66
N SER A 97 28.90 3.97 3.36
CA SER A 97 28.29 3.18 4.44
C SER A 97 27.64 1.88 3.96
N LEU A 98 27.32 1.76 2.67
CA LEU A 98 26.64 0.60 2.08
C LEU A 98 27.60 -0.43 1.50
N LYS A 99 28.92 -0.22 1.62
CA LYS A 99 29.95 -1.09 1.05
C LYS A 99 29.80 -2.56 1.44
N ASP A 100 29.44 -2.81 2.70
CA ASP A 100 29.30 -4.16 3.25
C ASP A 100 27.84 -4.62 3.33
N ASN A 101 26.89 -3.90 2.71
CA ASN A 101 25.48 -4.29 2.68
C ASN A 101 25.27 -5.49 1.73
N ASN A 102 24.55 -6.51 2.20
CA ASN A 102 24.35 -7.78 1.48
C ASN A 102 23.63 -7.66 0.13
N HIS A 103 22.89 -6.57 -0.08
CA HIS A 103 22.02 -6.38 -1.23
C HIS A 103 22.43 -5.20 -2.11
N TYR A 104 23.36 -4.38 -1.66
CA TYR A 104 23.85 -3.22 -2.40
C TYR A 104 25.04 -3.63 -3.28
N PRO A 105 24.95 -3.53 -4.61
CA PRO A 105 26.05 -3.92 -5.49
C PRO A 105 27.10 -2.79 -5.60
N TYR A 106 27.84 -2.52 -4.52
CA TYR A 106 28.80 -1.41 -4.38
C TYR A 106 29.80 -1.35 -5.54
N ASP A 107 30.42 -2.47 -5.88
CA ASP A 107 31.41 -2.52 -6.98
C ASP A 107 30.82 -2.13 -8.33
N LEU A 108 29.54 -2.42 -8.59
CA LEU A 108 28.85 -2.02 -9.82
C LEU A 108 28.48 -0.53 -9.80
N ALA A 109 28.08 0.01 -8.65
CA ALA A 109 27.84 1.45 -8.48
C ALA A 109 29.11 2.25 -8.80
N HIS A 110 30.27 1.73 -8.40
CA HIS A 110 31.57 2.36 -8.62
C HIS A 110 32.28 1.98 -9.93
N TYR A 111 31.70 1.10 -10.74
CA TYR A 111 32.25 0.75 -12.06
C TYR A 111 32.06 1.92 -13.03
N LYS A 112 33.10 2.36 -13.76
CA LYS A 112 33.01 3.50 -14.72
C LYS A 112 32.41 4.77 -14.09
N ASN A 113 33.03 5.30 -13.04
CA ASN A 113 32.59 6.53 -12.35
C ASN A 113 32.71 7.81 -13.16
N GLU A 114 33.34 7.77 -14.34
CA GLU A 114 33.48 8.91 -15.24
C GLU A 114 32.24 9.11 -16.13
N MET A 115 31.25 8.20 -16.08
CA MET A 115 30.00 8.36 -16.82
C MET A 115 29.25 9.62 -16.37
N LYS A 116 28.66 10.32 -17.33
CA LYS A 116 27.81 11.48 -17.09
C LYS A 116 26.36 11.13 -17.39
N PHE A 117 25.47 11.63 -16.55
CA PHE A 117 24.03 11.44 -16.67
C PHE A 117 23.36 12.79 -16.88
N LYS A 118 22.19 12.78 -17.53
CA LYS A 118 21.35 13.97 -17.65
C LYS A 118 20.89 14.39 -16.25
N HIS A 119 21.04 15.67 -15.93
CA HIS A 119 20.46 16.23 -14.71
C HIS A 119 18.93 16.23 -14.84
N ILE A 120 18.25 15.73 -13.81
CA ILE A 120 16.80 15.72 -13.70
C ILE A 120 16.42 16.68 -12.58
N ASP A 121 15.63 17.68 -12.91
CA ASP A 121 14.92 18.52 -11.95
C ASP A 121 13.47 18.00 -11.88
N LEU A 122 13.07 17.47 -10.72
CA LEU A 122 11.73 16.91 -10.57
C LEU A 122 10.64 17.99 -10.65
N SER A 123 10.97 19.26 -10.42
CA SER A 123 10.02 20.37 -10.53
C SER A 123 9.57 20.66 -11.96
N GLU A 124 10.32 20.20 -12.96
CA GLU A 124 9.96 20.29 -14.38
C GLU A 124 8.86 19.29 -14.77
N TYR A 125 8.57 18.31 -13.91
CA TYR A 125 7.58 17.28 -14.16
C TYR A 125 6.36 17.54 -13.28
N HIS A 126 5.26 17.96 -13.91
CA HIS A 126 3.96 18.01 -13.26
C HIS A 126 3.33 16.63 -13.34
N TYR A 127 3.19 15.99 -12.19
CA TYR A 127 2.41 14.77 -12.06
C TYR A 127 0.94 15.20 -12.11
N GLU A 128 0.23 14.85 -13.18
CA GLU A 128 -1.22 14.72 -13.08
C GLU A 128 -1.42 13.51 -12.17
N ASP A 129 -1.78 13.73 -10.90
CA ASP A 129 -2.33 12.66 -10.05
C ASP A 129 -3.63 12.21 -10.72
N GLU A 130 -3.54 11.28 -11.66
CA GLU A 130 -4.70 10.71 -12.36
C GLU A 130 -5.64 9.93 -11.41
N THR A 131 -5.36 9.89 -10.10
CA THR A 131 -6.10 9.10 -9.11
C THR A 131 -6.71 9.89 -7.95
N GLU A 132 -6.38 11.18 -7.76
CA GLU A 132 -7.23 12.04 -6.93
C GLU A 132 -8.34 12.58 -7.84
N GLU A 133 -9.33 11.73 -8.16
CA GLU A 133 -10.65 12.27 -8.45
C GLU A 133 -10.98 13.16 -7.24
N ILE A 134 -11.02 14.47 -7.46
CA ILE A 134 -11.58 15.43 -6.51
C ILE A 134 -13.08 15.15 -6.52
N GLU A 135 -13.48 14.01 -5.99
CA GLU A 135 -14.85 13.75 -5.62
C GLU A 135 -15.16 14.68 -4.44
N ASP A 136 -16.25 15.42 -4.54
CA ASP A 136 -16.74 16.20 -3.42
C ASP A 136 -16.93 15.25 -2.22
N ILE A 137 -16.06 15.35 -1.21
CA ILE A 137 -16.11 14.49 -0.03
C ILE A 137 -17.42 14.76 0.70
N VAL A 138 -18.35 13.81 0.61
CA VAL A 138 -19.60 13.82 1.37
C VAL A 138 -19.33 13.19 2.72
N GLU A 139 -19.20 14.02 3.76
CA GLU A 139 -19.01 13.58 5.14
C GLU A 139 -20.34 13.11 5.78
N GLY A 140 -20.22 12.32 6.85
CA GLY A 140 -21.34 11.69 7.56
C GLY A 140 -21.77 10.31 7.07
N ILE A 141 -22.04 9.39 7.99
CA ILE A 141 -22.69 8.09 7.72
C ILE A 141 -24.08 8.10 8.37
N GLU A 142 -25.11 8.48 7.60
CA GLU A 142 -26.43 8.89 8.13
C GLU A 142 -27.09 7.80 8.99
N HIS A 143 -27.06 6.56 8.52
CA HIS A 143 -27.72 5.43 9.17
C HIS A 143 -26.87 4.81 10.29
N ASN A 144 -25.59 5.16 10.40
CA ASN A 144 -24.71 4.70 11.48
C ASN A 144 -23.52 5.64 11.73
N PRO A 145 -23.74 6.80 12.39
CA PRO A 145 -22.70 7.81 12.59
C PRO A 145 -21.51 7.33 13.43
N ALA A 146 -21.65 6.23 14.17
CA ALA A 146 -20.54 5.65 14.91
C ALA A 146 -19.41 5.22 13.96
N LEU A 147 -19.73 4.71 12.77
CA LEU A 147 -18.74 4.19 11.83
C LEU A 147 -17.73 5.25 11.36
N GLU A 148 -18.07 6.54 11.46
CA GLU A 148 -17.17 7.67 11.15
C GLU A 148 -15.90 7.69 12.04
N ASN A 149 -15.90 6.96 13.16
CA ASN A 149 -14.70 6.82 13.99
C ASN A 149 -13.69 5.81 13.43
N ILE A 150 -14.10 4.95 12.49
CA ILE A 150 -13.26 3.85 11.96
C ILE A 150 -13.25 3.81 10.42
N ILE A 151 -14.05 4.63 9.75
CA ILE A 151 -14.08 4.80 8.29
C ILE A 151 -13.69 6.24 7.96
N PRO A 152 -12.66 6.49 7.12
CA PRO A 152 -12.26 7.83 6.72
C PRO A 152 -13.36 8.55 5.92
N PRO A 153 -13.46 9.90 6.01
CA PRO A 153 -14.46 10.71 5.31
C PRO A 153 -14.60 10.42 3.81
N LYS A 154 -13.48 10.18 3.11
CA LYS A 154 -13.44 9.84 1.68
C LYS A 154 -14.27 8.60 1.30
N TRP A 155 -14.59 7.72 2.24
CA TRP A 155 -15.36 6.50 2.00
C TRP A 155 -16.78 6.54 2.56
N HIS A 156 -17.22 7.64 3.17
CA HIS A 156 -18.55 7.75 3.75
C HIS A 156 -19.65 7.62 2.69
N SER A 157 -19.49 8.25 1.53
CA SER A 157 -20.44 8.15 0.42
C SER A 157 -20.63 6.71 -0.05
N LEU A 158 -19.53 5.98 -0.26
CA LEU A 158 -19.52 4.56 -0.62
C LEU A 158 -20.26 3.71 0.41
N VAL A 159 -20.02 3.94 1.70
CA VAL A 159 -20.64 3.19 2.79
C VAL A 159 -22.14 3.51 2.90
N ASN A 160 -22.55 4.76 2.76
CA ASN A 160 -23.96 5.14 2.73
C ASN A 160 -24.70 4.47 1.57
N GLU A 161 -24.12 4.48 0.36
CA GLU A 161 -24.69 3.80 -0.80
C GLU A 161 -24.85 2.30 -0.53
N LEU A 162 -23.82 1.66 0.02
CA LEU A 162 -23.85 0.23 0.33
C LEU A 162 -24.92 -0.13 1.38
N ILE A 163 -25.05 0.68 2.44
CA ILE A 163 -26.09 0.50 3.46
C ILE A 163 -27.48 0.67 2.83
N HIS A 164 -27.67 1.74 2.06
CA HIS A 164 -28.94 2.02 1.39
C HIS A 164 -29.36 0.86 0.49
N ASP A 165 -28.44 0.38 -0.36
CA ASP A 165 -28.73 -0.70 -1.28
C ASP A 165 -29.00 -2.02 -0.56
N TYR A 166 -28.25 -2.33 0.49
CA TYR A 166 -28.47 -3.55 1.28
C TYR A 166 -29.85 -3.57 1.94
N GLU A 167 -30.36 -2.42 2.35
CA GLU A 167 -31.70 -2.29 2.96
C GLU A 167 -32.84 -2.28 1.95
N ASN A 168 -32.60 -1.80 0.71
CA ASN A 168 -33.67 -1.47 -0.24
C ASN A 168 -33.66 -2.32 -1.53
N MET A 169 -32.60 -3.06 -1.83
CA MET A 169 -32.50 -3.93 -3.01
C MET A 169 -32.79 -5.39 -2.66
N ASP A 170 -33.26 -6.15 -3.65
CA ASP A 170 -33.29 -7.61 -3.57
C ASP A 170 -31.87 -8.19 -3.74
N ASP A 171 -31.65 -9.38 -3.19
CA ASP A 171 -30.32 -10.01 -3.13
C ASP A 171 -29.72 -10.26 -4.52
N SER A 172 -30.52 -10.66 -5.50
CA SER A 172 -30.04 -10.87 -6.87
C SER A 172 -29.55 -9.57 -7.50
N SER A 173 -30.31 -8.48 -7.35
CA SER A 173 -29.91 -7.14 -7.84
C SER A 173 -28.68 -6.61 -7.12
N PHE A 174 -28.60 -6.79 -5.79
CA PHE A 174 -27.45 -6.39 -4.99
C PHE A 174 -26.19 -7.16 -5.44
N TYR A 175 -26.30 -8.48 -5.56
CA TYR A 175 -25.21 -9.34 -6.01
C TYR A 175 -24.68 -8.91 -7.38
N GLU A 176 -25.55 -8.69 -8.36
CA GLU A 176 -25.14 -8.29 -9.71
C GLU A 176 -24.42 -6.94 -9.75
N LYS A 177 -24.87 -5.98 -8.92
CA LYS A 177 -24.21 -4.67 -8.78
C LYS A 177 -22.81 -4.81 -8.15
N TYR A 178 -22.72 -5.58 -7.07
CA TYR A 178 -21.56 -5.58 -6.19
C TYR A 178 -20.53 -6.67 -6.46
N LYS A 179 -20.86 -7.73 -7.20
CA LYS A 179 -19.97 -8.86 -7.49
C LYS A 179 -18.61 -8.49 -8.08
N LYS A 180 -18.55 -7.39 -8.84
CA LYS A 180 -17.30 -6.85 -9.39
C LYS A 180 -16.81 -5.61 -8.64
N THR A 181 -17.70 -4.71 -8.25
CA THR A 181 -17.31 -3.39 -7.72
C THR A 181 -16.73 -3.46 -6.31
N ILE A 182 -17.18 -4.41 -5.50
CA ILE A 182 -16.61 -4.71 -4.17
C ILE A 182 -16.14 -6.17 -4.07
N GLY A 183 -16.04 -6.86 -5.22
CA GLY A 183 -15.41 -8.18 -5.32
C GLY A 183 -16.18 -9.34 -4.70
N ILE A 184 -17.46 -9.20 -4.32
CA ILE A 184 -18.20 -10.29 -3.65
C ILE A 184 -18.38 -11.53 -4.53
N GLY A 185 -18.16 -11.42 -5.85
CA GLY A 185 -18.14 -12.54 -6.78
C GLY A 185 -16.89 -13.45 -6.64
N GLN A 186 -15.88 -13.01 -5.89
CA GLN A 186 -14.74 -13.84 -5.49
C GLN A 186 -15.03 -14.66 -4.23
N VAL A 187 -15.99 -14.22 -3.41
CA VAL A 187 -16.44 -14.89 -2.19
C VAL A 187 -17.56 -15.86 -2.51
N TRP A 188 -18.60 -15.36 -3.17
CA TRP A 188 -19.75 -16.14 -3.65
C TRP A 188 -19.69 -16.21 -5.18
N PHE A 189 -19.35 -17.38 -5.71
CA PHE A 189 -19.22 -17.59 -7.16
C PHE A 189 -20.58 -17.57 -7.86
N LEU A 190 -21.63 -17.96 -7.14
CA LEU A 190 -23.00 -17.98 -7.64
C LEU A 190 -23.90 -17.04 -6.81
N PRO A 191 -24.89 -16.37 -7.43
CA PRO A 191 -25.84 -15.52 -6.69
C PRO A 191 -26.58 -16.27 -5.58
N GLN A 192 -26.87 -17.56 -5.78
CA GLN A 192 -27.57 -18.38 -4.79
C GLN A 192 -26.77 -18.57 -3.50
N GLU A 193 -25.44 -18.66 -3.59
CA GLU A 193 -24.58 -18.81 -2.41
C GLU A 193 -24.67 -17.55 -1.53
N TYR A 194 -24.67 -16.37 -2.16
CA TYR A 194 -24.89 -15.11 -1.46
C TYR A 194 -26.30 -15.02 -0.87
N GLU A 195 -27.34 -15.42 -1.63
CA GLU A 195 -28.73 -15.41 -1.14
C GLU A 195 -28.91 -16.31 0.09
N GLU A 196 -28.32 -17.51 0.08
CA GLU A 196 -28.36 -18.47 1.19
C GLU A 196 -27.64 -17.92 2.43
N GLU A 197 -26.44 -17.37 2.28
CA GLU A 197 -25.69 -16.81 3.42
C GLU A 197 -26.29 -15.49 3.93
N ASN A 198 -26.94 -14.71 3.04
CA ASN A 198 -27.61 -13.46 3.41
C ASN A 198 -29.05 -13.64 3.92
N GLU A 199 -29.54 -14.87 4.08
CA GLU A 199 -30.94 -15.16 4.48
C GLU A 199 -31.33 -14.44 5.80
N GLN A 200 -30.38 -14.33 6.74
CA GLN A 200 -30.59 -13.67 8.04
C GLN A 200 -30.35 -12.14 8.02
N LYS A 201 -29.99 -11.57 6.85
CA LYS A 201 -29.62 -10.16 6.67
C LYS A 201 -28.55 -9.69 7.67
N ASN A 202 -27.50 -10.49 7.83
CA ASN A 202 -26.42 -10.28 8.79
C ASN A 202 -25.03 -10.31 8.12
N LEU A 203 -24.89 -9.65 6.97
CA LEU A 203 -23.64 -9.58 6.20
C LEU A 203 -23.13 -8.14 5.95
N LEU A 204 -23.84 -7.12 6.48
CA LEU A 204 -23.56 -5.73 6.13
C LEU A 204 -22.15 -5.28 6.58
N GLY A 205 -21.71 -5.69 7.77
CA GLY A 205 -20.35 -5.41 8.23
C GLY A 205 -19.30 -6.04 7.33
N SER A 206 -19.50 -7.29 6.92
CA SER A 206 -18.60 -8.04 6.04
C SER A 206 -18.52 -7.41 4.65
N LEU A 207 -19.66 -6.99 4.10
CA LEU A 207 -19.74 -6.29 2.82
C LEU A 207 -19.02 -4.94 2.86
N ILE A 208 -19.12 -4.19 3.96
CA ILE A 208 -18.35 -2.95 4.16
C ILE A 208 -16.85 -3.26 4.21
N VAL A 209 -16.43 -4.32 4.91
CA VAL A 209 -15.02 -4.74 4.94
C VAL A 209 -14.51 -5.03 3.53
N PHE A 210 -15.24 -5.82 2.73
CA PHE A 210 -14.85 -6.11 1.35
C PHE A 210 -14.78 -4.86 0.47
N ALA A 211 -15.75 -3.97 0.61
CA ALA A 211 -15.76 -2.70 -0.12
C ALA A 211 -14.51 -1.86 0.20
N LEU A 212 -14.13 -1.78 1.48
CA LEU A 212 -12.96 -1.02 1.91
C LEU A 212 -11.63 -1.71 1.60
N THR A 213 -11.61 -3.04 1.45
CA THR A 213 -10.45 -3.80 0.95
C THR A 213 -10.18 -3.48 -0.52
N VAL A 214 -11.20 -3.46 -1.37
CA VAL A 214 -11.06 -3.10 -2.80
C VAL A 214 -10.58 -1.64 -2.98
N ARG A 215 -10.67 -0.82 -1.93
CA ARG A 215 -10.24 0.57 -1.89
C ARG A 215 -8.87 0.78 -1.23
N ASP A 216 -8.12 -0.29 -0.99
CA ASP A 216 -6.81 -0.31 -0.30
C ASP A 216 -6.82 0.31 1.11
N TYR A 217 -7.99 0.48 1.74
CA TYR A 217 -8.05 0.95 3.12
C TYR A 217 -7.86 -0.19 4.11
N ILE A 218 -8.51 -1.32 3.85
CA ILE A 218 -8.36 -2.53 4.67
C ILE A 218 -7.40 -3.47 3.96
N LEU A 219 -6.27 -3.79 4.60
CA LEU A 219 -5.36 -4.85 4.16
C LEU A 219 -6.00 -6.20 4.45
N GLN A 220 -6.18 -7.02 3.42
CA GLN A 220 -6.57 -8.42 3.52
C GLN A 220 -5.32 -9.30 3.41
N LEU A 221 -5.20 -10.28 4.31
CA LEU A 221 -4.13 -11.29 4.32
C LEU A 221 -4.73 -12.69 4.45
N ASP A 222 -4.10 -13.68 3.83
CA ASP A 222 -4.39 -15.08 4.10
C ASP A 222 -4.00 -15.44 5.55
N TYR A 223 -4.70 -16.40 6.17
CA TYR A 223 -4.39 -16.84 7.54
C TYR A 223 -2.94 -17.33 7.74
N LYS A 224 -2.23 -17.68 6.67
CA LYS A 224 -0.82 -18.09 6.71
C LYS A 224 0.18 -16.95 6.58
N GLU A 225 -0.26 -15.77 6.17
CA GLU A 225 0.61 -14.61 5.96
C GLU A 225 0.89 -13.89 7.27
N ASP A 226 2.16 -13.53 7.50
CA ASP A 226 2.58 -12.81 8.69
C ASP A 226 2.36 -11.30 8.50
N LEU A 227 1.53 -10.66 9.33
CA LEU A 227 1.25 -9.23 9.25
C LEU A 227 2.52 -8.35 9.23
N GLU A 228 3.58 -8.74 9.93
CA GLU A 228 4.89 -8.04 9.95
C GLU A 228 5.43 -7.77 8.53
N ASP A 229 5.17 -8.69 7.61
CA ASP A 229 5.70 -8.67 6.24
C ASP A 229 4.93 -7.70 5.34
N TYR A 230 3.70 -7.32 5.74
CA TYR A 230 2.77 -6.52 4.92
C TYR A 230 2.35 -5.19 5.57
N ILE A 231 2.64 -4.98 6.86
CA ILE A 231 2.21 -3.78 7.60
C ILE A 231 2.69 -2.47 6.97
N ASP A 232 3.86 -2.47 6.33
CA ASP A 232 4.41 -1.31 5.62
C ASP A 232 3.62 -0.96 4.34
N ASN A 233 2.78 -1.87 3.85
CA ASN A 233 1.90 -1.65 2.69
C ASN A 233 0.56 -1.02 3.11
N LEU A 234 0.24 -1.01 4.41
CA LEU A 234 -1.05 -0.53 4.90
C LEU A 234 -1.12 1.00 4.86
N LYS A 235 -2.03 1.52 4.03
CA LYS A 235 -2.22 2.97 3.84
C LYS A 235 -2.94 3.58 5.05
N ASN A 236 -2.50 4.77 5.46
CA ASN A 236 -3.18 5.56 6.48
C ASN A 236 -3.88 6.75 5.82
N PHE A 237 -5.21 6.75 5.86
CA PHE A 237 -6.05 7.81 5.28
C PHE A 237 -6.58 8.81 6.32
N TRP A 238 -6.08 8.75 7.56
CA TRP A 238 -6.51 9.65 8.62
C TRP A 238 -5.59 10.86 8.76
N ASN A 239 -6.18 12.05 8.77
CA ASN A 239 -5.48 13.31 9.05
C ASN A 239 -5.42 13.61 10.56
N VAL A 240 -5.07 12.61 11.38
CA VAL A 240 -4.98 12.74 12.85
C VAL A 240 -3.56 12.46 13.33
N SER A 241 -3.21 12.94 14.52
CA SER A 241 -1.85 12.83 15.06
C SER A 241 -1.44 11.42 15.48
N GLU A 242 -2.40 10.59 15.90
CA GLU A 242 -2.12 9.23 16.37
C GLU A 242 -3.19 8.24 15.88
N THR A 243 -2.73 7.13 15.30
CA THR A 243 -3.56 5.99 14.87
C THR A 243 -3.15 4.72 15.62
N LYS A 244 -4.05 3.75 15.67
CA LYS A 244 -3.79 2.39 16.14
C LYS A 244 -4.22 1.38 15.09
N LEU A 245 -3.62 0.20 15.12
CA LEU A 245 -4.01 -0.89 14.24
C LEU A 245 -5.19 -1.65 14.85
N VAL A 246 -6.18 -1.98 14.02
CA VAL A 246 -7.28 -2.87 14.40
C VAL A 246 -7.43 -4.00 13.40
N GLN A 247 -7.99 -5.11 13.88
CA GLN A 247 -8.40 -6.25 13.08
C GLN A 247 -9.93 -6.34 13.02
N PHE A 248 -10.47 -6.56 11.83
CA PHE A 248 -11.86 -6.90 11.60
C PHE A 248 -12.00 -8.42 11.53
N ILE A 249 -12.77 -9.00 12.44
CA ILE A 249 -12.90 -10.46 12.58
C ILE A 249 -14.11 -10.93 11.77
N LEU A 250 -13.84 -11.65 10.68
CA LEU A 250 -14.85 -12.30 9.84
C LEU A 250 -14.74 -13.82 10.00
N GLU A 251 -15.83 -14.55 9.77
CA GLU A 251 -15.85 -16.02 9.82
C GLU A 251 -15.31 -16.63 8.51
N ASN A 252 -14.05 -16.35 8.17
CA ASN A 252 -13.36 -16.92 7.01
C ASN A 252 -11.86 -17.10 7.29
N ASP A 253 -11.14 -17.66 6.31
CA ASP A 253 -9.71 -17.95 6.41
C ASP A 253 -8.81 -16.73 6.10
N GLN A 254 -9.30 -15.51 6.32
CA GLN A 254 -8.60 -14.26 5.99
C GLN A 254 -8.57 -13.32 7.19
N ASN A 255 -7.53 -12.50 7.25
CA ASN A 255 -7.35 -11.44 8.24
C ASN A 255 -7.51 -10.07 7.58
N TYR A 256 -8.12 -9.11 8.30
CA TYR A 256 -8.43 -7.79 7.77
C TYR A 256 -7.96 -6.71 8.73
N TYR A 257 -7.09 -5.80 8.28
CA TYR A 257 -6.46 -4.79 9.13
C TYR A 257 -6.61 -3.38 8.59
N ALA A 258 -6.78 -2.40 9.48
CA ALA A 258 -6.72 -0.99 9.10
C ALA A 258 -6.16 -0.10 10.22
N TRP A 259 -5.57 1.02 9.82
CA TRP A 259 -5.27 2.12 10.73
C TRP A 259 -6.56 2.88 11.04
N VAL A 260 -6.86 3.06 12.33
CA VAL A 260 -7.97 3.90 12.80
C VAL A 260 -7.44 4.93 13.82
N PRO A 261 -8.16 6.04 14.07
CA PRO A 261 -7.80 6.99 15.11
C PRO A 261 -7.65 6.28 16.46
N LYS A 262 -6.63 6.65 17.24
CA LYS A 262 -6.32 5.98 18.50
C LYS A 262 -7.50 5.96 19.48
N GLU A 263 -8.25 7.07 19.53
CA GLU A 263 -9.43 7.27 20.38
C GLU A 263 -10.68 6.50 19.90
N ALA A 264 -10.67 5.94 18.69
CA ALA A 264 -11.80 5.19 18.16
C ALA A 264 -12.11 3.99 19.08
N SER A 265 -13.35 3.92 19.56
CA SER A 265 -13.80 2.86 20.46
C SER A 265 -15.14 2.30 19.98
N ILE A 266 -15.06 1.30 19.11
CA ILE A 266 -16.22 0.59 18.58
C ILE A 266 -15.91 -0.90 18.64
N PRO A 267 -16.64 -1.68 19.47
CA PRO A 267 -16.35 -3.10 19.64
C PRO A 267 -16.79 -3.93 18.43
N ASN A 268 -17.80 -3.46 17.69
CA ASN A 268 -18.33 -4.16 16.53
C ASN A 268 -18.81 -3.16 15.46
N MET A 269 -18.58 -3.50 14.19
CA MET A 269 -19.23 -2.90 13.03
C MET A 269 -20.27 -3.90 12.51
N TYR A 270 -21.54 -3.68 12.88
CA TYR A 270 -22.61 -4.66 12.68
C TYR A 270 -22.25 -6.03 13.29
N GLU A 271 -22.18 -7.09 12.50
CA GLU A 271 -21.80 -8.44 12.92
C GLU A 271 -20.28 -8.63 13.07
N VAL A 272 -19.48 -7.71 12.52
CA VAL A 272 -18.02 -7.83 12.49
C VAL A 272 -17.43 -7.29 13.79
N LYS A 273 -16.77 -8.16 14.56
CA LYS A 273 -16.03 -7.76 15.76
C LYS A 273 -14.75 -7.03 15.39
N ILE A 274 -14.39 -6.02 16.17
CA ILE A 274 -13.16 -5.23 15.99
C ILE A 274 -12.26 -5.41 17.21
N GLU A 275 -11.01 -5.80 16.97
CA GLU A 275 -10.00 -5.99 18.00
C GLU A 275 -8.81 -5.07 17.76
N SER A 276 -8.20 -4.54 18.83
CA SER A 276 -6.95 -3.76 18.69
C SER A 276 -5.78 -4.73 18.54
N VAL A 277 -4.86 -4.39 17.64
CA VAL A 277 -3.64 -5.17 17.40
C VAL A 277 -2.46 -4.41 18.02
N ASP A 278 -1.69 -5.10 18.86
CA ASP A 278 -0.46 -4.52 19.40
C ASP A 278 0.63 -4.58 18.32
N VAL A 279 0.96 -3.43 17.77
CA VAL A 279 1.95 -3.30 16.70
C VAL A 279 3.37 -3.59 17.23
N GLU A 280 3.64 -3.34 18.52
CA GLU A 280 4.94 -3.64 19.12
C GLU A 280 5.15 -5.15 19.34
N GLU A 281 4.08 -5.95 19.37
CA GLU A 281 4.17 -7.41 19.40
C GLU A 281 4.31 -8.02 17.99
N VAL A 282 4.00 -7.24 16.95
CA VAL A 282 4.02 -7.66 15.53
C VAL A 282 5.31 -7.23 14.82
N LEU A 283 5.95 -6.11 15.23
CA LEU A 283 7.20 -5.55 14.66
C LEU A 283 8.44 -5.90 15.48
#